data_AF-A0A0C3K6G4-F1
#
_entry.id   AF-A0A0C3K6G4-F1
#
_cell.length_a   1.000
_cell.length_b   1.000
_cell.length_c   1.000
_cell.angle_alpha   90.00
_cell.angle_beta   90.00
_cell.angle_gamma   90.00
#
_symmetry.space_group_name_H-M   'P 1'
#
loop_
_entity.id
_entity.type
_entity.pdbx_description
1 polymer ?
#
loop_
_entity_poly.entity_id
_entity_poly.type
_entity_poly.pdbx_seq_one_letter_code
_entity_poly.pdbx_strand_id
1 'polypeptide(L)'
;MEEEAGVPTDDKDGSDDEDSGRGNGSGPYGGVRYRPVDRNGSAIQEAPATLINKVHALSRALFTNKLAGSEKNHPAMVYSMVSAVPEAAKVKPPRQICSLLARVQYCIRAMVLLEVDRVARATSTDYDSALDPLHRWVTSTHPSIYRAIRYGISLSAKACLVEVGSPKIMPSNISGTEFEYGGVRWDLNELKKYFTSLPKTCGDMIASLMANVECDDIWDKIILGPSGEGLREDVGKESKGYSVFSDPNNGVKDVWITVLRRMINAGAFHEWLNDLESQDGEGKFLWNTSSCEDFVKAADAICRALHLATFESFSTPPRAEEFAATLICDTSDRGRNLQMINNIMTYILRYCKTTAKTGYENPTCRVVPTTIKHLTAFFICVIRPIAWFLSTHVLKLPRENTEPLKTHLWWLVLPGRYLNADDLTTEMRKEISCR
;
A
#
# COMPACT_ATOMS: atom_id res chain seq x y z
N MET A 1 16.40 -3.66 56.08
CA MET A 1 16.59 -4.74 57.07
C MET A 1 15.80 -5.91 56.54
N GLU A 2 16.54 -6.96 56.20
CA GLU A 2 16.06 -8.29 55.83
C GLU A 2 15.18 -8.85 56.95
N GLU A 3 14.13 -9.60 56.62
CA GLU A 3 14.17 -11.06 56.81
C GLU A 3 12.91 -11.71 56.22
N GLU A 4 13.18 -12.86 55.59
CA GLU A 4 12.23 -13.77 54.99
C GLU A 4 11.50 -14.63 56.05
N ALA A 5 10.52 -15.37 55.52
CA ALA A 5 10.15 -16.73 55.87
C ALA A 5 8.90 -16.92 56.74
N GLY A 6 7.99 -17.74 56.22
CA GLY A 6 6.86 -18.29 56.97
C GLY A 6 5.79 -18.90 56.07
N VAL A 7 6.11 -20.01 55.39
CA VAL A 7 5.08 -20.97 54.93
C VAL A 7 4.81 -21.94 56.08
N PRO A 8 3.54 -22.29 56.32
CA PRO A 8 3.22 -23.70 56.55
C PRO A 8 2.04 -24.18 55.70
N THR A 9 2.16 -25.45 55.31
CA THR A 9 1.19 -26.31 54.67
C THR A 9 0.10 -26.76 55.65
N ASP A 10 -1.11 -27.07 55.17
CA ASP A 10 -1.62 -28.46 55.14
C ASP A 10 -3.09 -28.54 54.69
N ASP A 11 -3.35 -29.68 54.06
CA ASP A 11 -4.57 -30.17 53.43
C ASP A 11 -5.78 -30.33 54.37
N LYS A 12 -7.00 -30.16 53.84
CA LYS A 12 -7.97 -31.26 53.57
C LYS A 12 -9.43 -30.80 53.41
N ASP A 13 -10.04 -31.38 52.37
CA ASP A 13 -11.38 -32.00 52.26
C ASP A 13 -12.69 -31.21 52.54
N GLY A 14 -13.63 -31.41 51.61
CA GLY A 14 -15.09 -31.31 51.82
C GLY A 14 -15.73 -30.15 51.06
N SER A 15 -16.27 -30.34 49.85
CA SER A 15 -17.54 -30.99 49.49
C SER A 15 -18.63 -29.95 49.19
N ASP A 16 -19.04 -29.99 47.92
CA ASP A 16 -20.39 -29.86 47.38
C ASP A 16 -21.11 -28.48 47.31
N ASP A 17 -21.54 -28.24 46.07
CA ASP A 17 -22.74 -27.56 45.60
C ASP A 17 -22.94 -26.06 45.90
N GLU A 18 -22.90 -25.24 44.84
CA GLU A 18 -24.12 -24.65 44.25
C GLU A 18 -23.76 -23.61 43.15
N ASP A 19 -24.17 -23.94 41.93
CA ASP A 19 -24.90 -23.10 40.98
C ASP A 19 -24.76 -21.56 41.07
N SER A 20 -23.95 -20.95 40.18
CA SER A 20 -24.19 -19.57 39.73
C SER A 20 -23.61 -19.31 38.34
N GLY A 21 -24.24 -19.88 37.31
CA GLY A 21 -23.90 -19.66 35.89
C GLY A 21 -25.02 -18.96 35.10
N ARG A 22 -25.58 -17.86 35.62
CA ARG A 22 -26.57 -17.05 34.90
C ARG A 22 -25.92 -16.25 33.76
N GLY A 23 -26.41 -16.51 32.53
CA GLY A 23 -26.86 -15.42 31.67
C GLY A 23 -26.02 -15.06 30.44
N ASN A 24 -25.82 -16.00 29.51
CA ASN A 24 -25.56 -15.65 28.11
C ASN A 24 -26.86 -15.12 27.48
N GLY A 25 -27.08 -13.82 27.60
CA GLY A 25 -28.10 -13.09 26.85
C GLY A 25 -27.66 -12.89 25.40
N SER A 26 -28.20 -13.72 24.51
CA SER A 26 -28.13 -13.58 23.07
C SER A 26 -28.93 -12.37 22.58
N GLY A 27 -28.24 -11.35 22.09
CA GLY A 27 -28.78 -10.25 21.26
C GLY A 27 -28.14 -10.24 19.86
N PRO A 28 -28.83 -9.76 18.81
CA PRO A 28 -28.79 -10.41 17.50
C PRO A 28 -27.77 -9.80 16.53
N TYR A 29 -26.53 -9.53 16.95
CA TYR A 29 -25.41 -9.36 16.01
C TYR A 29 -24.12 -9.83 16.68
N GLY A 30 -24.04 -11.15 16.86
CA GLY A 30 -22.84 -11.83 17.34
C GLY A 30 -21.67 -11.61 16.38
N GLY A 31 -20.52 -11.26 16.96
CA GLY A 31 -19.27 -11.05 16.24
C GLY A 31 -18.95 -12.23 15.33
N VAL A 32 -19.01 -11.99 14.03
CA VAL A 32 -18.56 -12.95 13.02
C VAL A 32 -17.03 -13.00 13.12
N ARG A 33 -16.52 -13.94 13.93
CA ARG A 33 -15.12 -14.36 13.82
C ARG A 33 -14.95 -14.92 12.41
N TYR A 34 -14.23 -14.18 11.57
CA TYR A 34 -13.89 -14.60 10.21
C TYR A 34 -13.15 -15.93 10.29
N ARG A 35 -13.84 -17.04 9.99
CA ARG A 35 -13.20 -18.33 9.78
C ARG A 35 -12.83 -18.39 8.30
N PRO A 36 -11.54 -18.51 7.95
CA PRO A 36 -11.14 -18.80 6.59
C PRO A 36 -11.89 -20.05 6.13
N VAL A 37 -12.58 -19.96 5.01
CA VAL A 37 -13.24 -21.08 4.35
C VAL A 37 -12.55 -21.35 3.01
N ASP A 38 -12.46 -22.61 2.62
CA ASP A 38 -11.93 -23.00 1.32
C ASP A 38 -12.89 -22.62 0.18
N ARG A 39 -12.51 -22.93 -1.07
CA ARG A 39 -13.33 -22.63 -2.26
C ARG A 39 -14.71 -23.31 -2.26
N ASN A 40 -14.94 -24.26 -1.37
CA ASN A 40 -16.20 -24.99 -1.23
C ASN A 40 -17.00 -24.54 0.02
N GLY A 41 -16.58 -23.48 0.69
CA GLY A 41 -17.26 -22.97 1.89
C GLY A 41 -17.00 -23.80 3.16
N SER A 42 -16.05 -24.74 3.12
CA SER A 42 -15.69 -25.54 4.30
C SER A 42 -14.68 -24.77 5.15
N ALA A 43 -14.84 -24.78 6.47
CA ALA A 43 -13.86 -24.17 7.37
C ALA A 43 -12.47 -24.77 7.07
N ILE A 44 -11.48 -23.92 6.81
CA ILE A 44 -10.09 -24.37 6.62
C ILE A 44 -9.69 -25.05 7.93
N GLN A 45 -9.63 -26.38 7.91
CA GLN A 45 -9.11 -27.14 9.03
C GLN A 45 -7.68 -26.68 9.27
N GLU A 46 -7.39 -26.28 10.51
CA GLU A 46 -6.02 -26.05 10.92
C GLU A 46 -5.20 -27.28 10.55
N ALA A 47 -4.10 -27.07 9.84
CA ALA A 47 -3.22 -28.16 9.44
C ALA A 47 -2.90 -28.98 10.70
N PRO A 48 -3.12 -30.31 10.70
CA PRO A 48 -2.90 -31.11 11.89
C PRO A 48 -1.48 -30.87 12.39
N ALA A 49 -1.28 -30.77 13.72
CA ALA A 49 0.02 -30.44 14.31
C ALA A 49 1.16 -31.35 13.80
N THR A 50 0.83 -32.58 13.39
CA THR A 50 1.73 -33.53 12.72
C THR A 50 2.21 -33.04 11.35
N LEU A 51 1.37 -32.39 10.54
CA LEU A 51 1.76 -31.77 9.27
C LEU A 51 2.64 -30.54 9.50
N ILE A 52 2.27 -29.67 10.46
CA ILE A 52 3.09 -28.50 10.84
C ILE A 52 4.48 -28.95 11.31
N ASN A 53 4.55 -29.97 12.18
CA ASN A 53 5.80 -30.54 12.65
C ASN A 53 6.61 -31.21 11.54
N LYS A 54 5.96 -31.88 10.58
CA LYS A 54 6.62 -32.44 9.39
C LYS A 54 7.14 -31.36 8.45
N VAL A 55 6.41 -30.26 8.25
CA VAL A 55 6.85 -29.10 7.47
C VAL A 55 8.00 -28.39 8.18
N HIS A 56 7.97 -28.26 9.51
CA HIS A 56 9.08 -27.73 10.31
C HIS A 56 10.31 -28.64 10.26
N ALA A 57 10.14 -29.96 10.36
CA ALA A 57 11.23 -30.92 10.27
C ALA A 57 11.83 -30.97 8.85
N LEU A 58 10.99 -30.91 7.82
CA LEU A 58 11.42 -30.80 6.42
C LEU A 58 12.16 -29.48 6.22
N SER A 59 11.59 -28.35 6.64
CA SER A 59 12.23 -27.03 6.58
C SER A 59 13.59 -27.09 7.28
N ARG A 60 13.64 -27.56 8.53
CA ARG A 60 14.90 -27.73 9.26
C ARG A 60 15.89 -28.59 8.48
N ALA A 61 15.49 -29.75 7.95
CA ALA A 61 16.35 -30.60 7.11
C ALA A 61 16.80 -29.93 5.79
N LEU A 62 15.96 -29.08 5.19
CA LEU A 62 16.31 -28.26 4.01
C LEU A 62 17.28 -27.12 4.37
N PHE A 63 17.23 -26.61 5.61
CA PHE A 63 18.02 -25.47 6.13
C PHE A 63 19.29 -25.88 6.90
N THR A 64 19.40 -27.11 7.40
CA THR A 64 20.51 -27.57 8.26
C THR A 64 21.41 -28.66 7.64
N ASN A 65 21.02 -29.27 6.51
CA ASN A 65 21.89 -30.26 5.86
C ASN A 65 23.20 -29.60 5.40
N LYS A 66 24.33 -30.13 5.89
CA LYS A 66 25.66 -29.78 5.39
C LYS A 66 25.73 -30.08 3.89
N LEU A 67 26.27 -29.14 3.13
CA LEU A 67 26.54 -29.25 1.70
C LEU A 67 27.45 -30.45 1.41
N ALA A 68 26.88 -31.61 1.13
CA ALA A 68 27.59 -32.70 0.47
C ALA A 68 27.50 -32.49 -1.05
N GLY A 69 28.27 -31.53 -1.59
CA GLY A 69 28.40 -31.32 -3.03
C GLY A 69 27.72 -30.08 -3.62
N SER A 70 27.85 -29.97 -4.96
CA SER A 70 27.64 -28.76 -5.78
C SER A 70 26.31 -28.03 -5.55
N GLU A 71 26.30 -26.70 -5.76
CA GLU A 71 25.15 -25.80 -5.63
C GLU A 71 23.85 -26.28 -6.33
N LYS A 72 23.98 -27.18 -7.32
CA LYS A 72 22.89 -27.76 -8.11
C LYS A 72 21.99 -28.73 -7.33
N ASN A 73 22.48 -29.32 -6.23
CA ASN A 73 21.77 -30.36 -5.47
C ASN A 73 21.17 -29.86 -4.14
N HIS A 74 21.01 -28.54 -3.98
CA HIS A 74 20.46 -28.00 -2.75
C HIS A 74 19.03 -28.51 -2.52
N PRO A 75 18.68 -29.05 -1.35
CA PRO A 75 17.34 -29.60 -1.10
C PRO A 75 16.19 -28.62 -1.39
N ALA A 76 16.36 -27.33 -1.09
CA ALA A 76 15.39 -26.30 -1.49
C ALA A 76 15.25 -26.10 -3.01
N MET A 77 16.33 -26.29 -3.79
CA MET A 77 16.27 -26.31 -5.25
C MET A 77 15.52 -27.55 -5.75
N VAL A 78 15.83 -28.72 -5.18
CA VAL A 78 15.12 -29.98 -5.46
C VAL A 78 13.63 -29.86 -5.12
N TYR A 79 13.29 -29.34 -3.94
CA TYR A 79 11.91 -29.09 -3.53
C TYR A 79 11.20 -28.11 -4.47
N SER A 80 11.87 -27.04 -4.89
CA SER A 80 11.30 -26.07 -5.83
C SER A 80 11.07 -26.67 -7.23
N MET A 81 11.97 -27.54 -7.69
CA MET A 81 11.84 -28.30 -8.93
C MET A 81 10.70 -29.33 -8.84
N VAL A 82 10.59 -30.06 -7.72
CA VAL A 82 9.50 -31.02 -7.49
C VAL A 82 8.16 -30.30 -7.37
N SER A 83 8.10 -29.17 -6.66
CA SER A 83 6.90 -28.30 -6.55
C SER A 83 6.50 -27.65 -7.88
N ALA A 84 7.40 -27.69 -8.87
CA ALA A 84 7.14 -27.25 -10.23
C ALA A 84 6.55 -28.37 -11.11
N VAL A 85 6.44 -29.61 -10.64
CA VAL A 85 5.76 -30.70 -11.34
C VAL A 85 4.35 -30.84 -10.75
N PRO A 86 3.29 -30.33 -11.40
CA PRO A 86 1.92 -30.62 -10.99
C PRO A 86 1.60 -32.10 -11.20
N GLU A 87 0.59 -32.62 -10.49
CA GLU A 87 0.11 -34.01 -10.58
C GLU A 87 -0.19 -34.46 -12.02
N ALA A 88 -0.47 -33.53 -12.94
CA ALA A 88 -0.73 -33.77 -14.36
C ALA A 88 0.53 -33.80 -15.27
N ALA A 89 1.74 -33.99 -14.72
CA ALA A 89 3.01 -34.19 -15.43
C ALA A 89 3.53 -33.06 -16.34
N LYS A 90 2.91 -31.86 -16.34
CA LYS A 90 3.42 -30.69 -17.09
C LYS A 90 4.27 -29.79 -16.21
N VAL A 91 5.60 -29.83 -16.36
CA VAL A 91 6.53 -28.93 -15.66
C VAL A 91 6.08 -27.48 -15.79
N LYS A 92 5.93 -26.78 -14.66
CA LYS A 92 5.57 -25.35 -14.63
C LYS A 92 6.59 -24.55 -15.44
N PRO A 93 6.15 -23.57 -16.23
CA PRO A 93 7.05 -22.73 -16.99
C PRO A 93 8.03 -22.01 -16.03
N PRO A 94 9.28 -21.74 -16.45
CA PRO A 94 10.31 -21.12 -15.61
C PRO A 94 9.84 -19.83 -14.90
N ARG A 95 8.95 -19.06 -15.53
CA ARG A 95 8.33 -17.85 -14.94
C ARG A 95 7.58 -18.13 -13.64
N GLN A 96 6.86 -19.25 -13.55
CA GLN A 96 6.13 -19.63 -12.34
C GLN A 96 7.07 -20.11 -11.24
N ILE A 97 8.18 -20.75 -11.61
CA ILE A 97 9.24 -21.19 -10.69
C ILE A 97 9.96 -19.97 -10.08
N CYS A 98 10.28 -18.96 -10.89
CA CYS A 98 10.85 -17.68 -10.42
C CYS A 98 10.01 -17.05 -9.31
N SER A 99 8.69 -17.00 -9.47
CA SER A 99 7.79 -16.42 -8.47
C SER A 99 7.82 -17.19 -7.15
N LEU A 100 7.79 -18.52 -7.20
CA LEU A 100 7.90 -19.37 -6.01
C LEU A 100 9.24 -19.15 -5.30
N LEU A 101 10.34 -19.21 -6.04
CA LEU A 101 11.68 -18.99 -5.49
C LEU A 101 11.84 -17.59 -4.88
N ALA A 102 11.28 -16.56 -5.50
CA ALA A 102 11.29 -15.20 -4.98
C ALA A 102 10.49 -15.08 -3.66
N ARG A 103 9.36 -15.78 -3.53
CA ARG A 103 8.60 -15.84 -2.26
C ARG A 103 9.41 -16.53 -1.16
N VAL A 104 10.07 -17.65 -1.46
CA VAL A 104 10.95 -18.33 -0.50
C VAL A 104 12.12 -17.41 -0.09
N GLN A 105 12.72 -16.71 -1.06
CA GLN A 105 13.75 -15.70 -0.79
C GLN A 105 13.24 -14.60 0.15
N TYR A 106 12.01 -14.11 -0.06
CA TYR A 106 11.38 -13.12 0.81
C TYR A 106 11.17 -13.67 2.23
N CYS A 107 10.63 -14.88 2.37
CA CYS A 107 10.45 -15.52 3.68
C CYS A 107 11.78 -15.66 4.43
N ILE A 108 12.86 -16.03 3.75
CA ILE A 108 14.20 -16.09 4.37
C ILE A 108 14.63 -14.72 4.88
N ARG A 109 14.45 -13.66 4.08
CA ARG A 109 14.79 -12.29 4.50
C ARG A 109 13.95 -11.83 5.69
N ALA A 110 12.65 -12.12 5.68
CA ALA A 110 11.75 -11.78 6.78
C ALA A 110 12.13 -12.52 8.08
N MET A 111 12.46 -13.82 7.99
CA MET A 111 12.95 -14.59 9.14
C MET A 111 14.27 -14.03 9.68
N VAL A 112 15.20 -13.66 8.80
CA VAL A 112 16.46 -13.04 9.21
C VAL A 112 16.21 -11.70 9.88
N LEU A 113 15.30 -10.87 9.36
CA LEU A 113 14.96 -9.58 9.96
C LEU A 113 14.36 -9.75 11.37
N LEU A 114 13.46 -10.72 11.55
CA LEU A 114 12.90 -11.05 12.87
C LEU A 114 13.98 -11.52 13.84
N GLU A 115 14.92 -12.35 13.37
CA GLU A 115 16.02 -12.84 14.19
C GLU A 115 17.02 -11.73 14.54
N VAL A 116 17.30 -10.83 13.60
CA VAL A 116 18.11 -9.63 13.83
C VAL A 116 17.47 -8.74 14.90
N ASP A 117 16.16 -8.48 14.83
CA ASP A 117 15.45 -7.73 15.88
C ASP A 117 15.49 -8.43 17.24
N ARG A 118 15.31 -9.76 17.25
CA ARG A 118 15.42 -10.57 18.46
C ARG A 118 16.82 -10.47 19.09
N VAL A 119 17.87 -10.62 18.28
CA VAL A 119 19.27 -10.53 18.75
C VAL A 119 19.57 -9.12 19.24
N ALA A 120 19.31 -8.08 18.43
CA ALA A 120 19.57 -6.68 18.79
C ALA A 120 18.92 -6.31 20.13
N ARG A 121 17.67 -6.73 20.37
CA ARG A 121 16.98 -6.50 21.66
C ARG A 121 17.59 -7.31 22.81
N ALA A 122 17.95 -8.58 22.58
CA ALA A 122 18.50 -9.45 23.62
C ALA A 122 19.91 -9.05 24.05
N THR A 123 20.73 -8.56 23.11
CA THR A 123 22.13 -8.21 23.36
C THR A 123 22.38 -6.70 23.48
N SER A 124 21.35 -5.87 23.28
CA SER A 124 21.46 -4.40 23.22
C SER A 124 22.52 -3.92 22.21
N THR A 125 22.73 -4.70 21.14
CA THR A 125 23.63 -4.34 20.05
C THR A 125 22.87 -3.62 18.94
N ASP A 126 23.56 -2.84 18.12
CA ASP A 126 22.95 -2.26 16.92
C ASP A 126 22.52 -3.35 15.92
N TYR A 127 21.64 -2.97 14.99
CA TYR A 127 21.05 -3.87 14.01
C TYR A 127 22.07 -4.41 12.99
N ASP A 128 23.14 -3.67 12.69
CA ASP A 128 24.17 -4.10 11.74
C ASP A 128 25.05 -5.19 12.36
N SER A 129 25.46 -5.01 13.61
CA SER A 129 26.17 -6.00 14.41
C SER A 129 25.36 -7.28 14.62
N ALA A 130 24.05 -7.15 14.83
CA ALA A 130 23.14 -8.30 14.93
C ALA A 130 22.95 -9.04 13.59
N LEU A 131 23.09 -8.34 12.46
CA LEU A 131 22.97 -8.90 11.11
C LEU A 131 24.21 -9.65 10.66
N ASP A 132 25.42 -9.24 11.07
CA ASP A 132 26.69 -9.81 10.62
C ASP A 132 26.75 -11.36 10.65
N PRO A 133 26.40 -12.07 11.75
CA PRO A 133 26.41 -13.54 11.77
C PRO A 133 25.34 -14.17 10.87
N LEU A 134 24.30 -13.41 10.51
CA LEU A 134 23.18 -13.84 9.68
C LEU A 134 23.35 -13.44 8.20
N HIS A 135 24.36 -12.64 7.89
CA HIS A 135 24.59 -12.05 6.58
C HIS A 135 24.64 -13.10 5.45
N ARG A 136 25.17 -14.29 5.73
CA ARG A 136 25.21 -15.43 4.80
C ARG A 136 23.83 -15.91 4.30
N TRP A 137 22.76 -15.62 5.05
CA TRP A 137 21.39 -16.02 4.72
C TRP A 137 20.64 -14.97 3.88
N VAL A 138 21.20 -13.78 3.70
CA VAL A 138 20.58 -12.70 2.92
C VAL A 138 21.47 -12.18 1.78
N THR A 139 22.67 -12.71 1.65
CA THR A 139 23.62 -12.36 0.58
C THR A 139 24.07 -13.58 -0.22
N SER A 140 24.49 -13.34 -1.46
CA SER A 140 24.99 -14.38 -2.37
C SER A 140 26.51 -14.60 -2.26
N THR A 141 27.19 -13.91 -1.34
CA THR A 141 28.65 -13.97 -1.18
C THR A 141 29.10 -15.31 -0.59
N HIS A 142 28.27 -15.93 0.25
CA HIS A 142 28.58 -17.19 0.93
C HIS A 142 27.74 -18.36 0.42
N PRO A 143 28.26 -19.61 0.48
CA PRO A 143 27.45 -20.80 0.27
C PRO A 143 26.30 -20.88 1.29
N SER A 144 25.06 -20.80 0.80
CA SER A 144 23.85 -20.87 1.61
C SER A 144 22.64 -21.23 0.77
N ILE A 145 21.53 -21.57 1.42
CA ILE A 145 20.22 -21.75 0.77
C ILE A 145 19.80 -20.50 -0.02
N TYR A 146 20.15 -19.31 0.49
CA TYR A 146 19.84 -18.06 -0.17
C TYR A 146 20.60 -17.93 -1.49
N ARG A 147 21.89 -18.25 -1.49
CA ARG A 147 22.69 -18.30 -2.72
C ARG A 147 22.15 -19.33 -3.71
N ALA A 148 21.75 -20.52 -3.25
CA ALA A 148 21.15 -21.55 -4.10
C ALA A 148 19.83 -21.07 -4.74
N ILE A 149 18.95 -20.43 -3.96
CA ILE A 149 17.70 -19.83 -4.47
C ILE A 149 17.99 -18.72 -5.49
N ARG A 150 18.95 -17.83 -5.20
CA ARG A 150 19.37 -16.77 -6.13
C ARG A 150 19.91 -17.34 -7.44
N TYR A 151 20.69 -18.41 -7.36
CA TYR A 151 21.17 -19.14 -8.53
C TYR A 151 20.00 -19.72 -9.34
N GLY A 152 19.04 -20.36 -8.67
CA GLY A 152 17.80 -20.84 -9.29
C GLY A 152 17.00 -19.75 -10.00
N ILE A 153 16.78 -18.61 -9.33
CA ILE A 153 16.11 -17.45 -9.94
C ILE A 153 16.89 -16.96 -11.16
N SER A 154 18.23 -16.89 -11.09
CA SER A 154 19.06 -16.48 -12.23
C SER A 154 18.95 -17.46 -13.40
N LEU A 155 18.95 -18.76 -13.13
CA LEU A 155 18.82 -19.80 -14.15
C LEU A 155 17.43 -19.76 -14.81
N SER A 156 16.37 -19.66 -14.00
CA SER A 156 15.00 -19.54 -14.50
C SER A 156 14.79 -18.24 -15.26
N ALA A 157 15.38 -17.12 -14.82
CA ALA A 157 15.34 -15.86 -15.56
C ALA A 157 16.08 -15.98 -16.92
N LYS A 158 17.24 -16.64 -16.97
CA LYS A 158 17.94 -16.93 -18.23
C LYS A 158 17.09 -17.82 -19.15
N ALA A 159 16.42 -18.84 -18.61
CA ALA A 159 15.49 -19.65 -19.39
C ALA A 159 14.33 -18.83 -19.95
N CYS A 160 13.73 -17.94 -19.14
CA CYS A 160 12.69 -17.01 -19.59
C CYS A 160 13.16 -16.01 -20.66
N LEU A 161 14.45 -15.65 -20.70
CA LEU A 161 14.99 -14.78 -21.74
C LEU A 161 15.08 -15.49 -23.10
N VAL A 162 15.16 -16.83 -23.10
CA VAL A 162 15.17 -17.65 -24.32
C VAL A 162 13.74 -18.03 -24.74
N GLU A 163 12.79 -18.06 -23.80
CA GLU A 163 11.37 -18.16 -24.12
C GLU A 163 10.91 -16.84 -24.79
N VAL A 164 10.73 -16.86 -26.11
CA VAL A 164 10.07 -15.78 -26.84
C VAL A 164 8.61 -15.75 -26.39
N GLY A 165 8.31 -14.91 -25.40
CA GLY A 165 6.94 -14.64 -25.02
C GLY A 165 6.22 -14.00 -26.19
N SER A 166 5.05 -14.52 -26.57
CA SER A 166 4.18 -13.82 -27.52
C SER A 166 3.92 -12.41 -27.02
N PRO A 167 3.92 -11.39 -27.90
CA PRO A 167 3.60 -10.04 -27.49
C PRO A 167 2.22 -10.05 -26.83
N LYS A 168 2.13 -9.51 -25.61
CA LYS A 168 0.85 -9.42 -24.92
C LYS A 168 -0.08 -8.39 -25.56
N ILE A 169 0.51 -7.44 -26.27
CA ILE A 169 -0.14 -6.37 -27.01
C ILE A 169 0.20 -6.63 -28.47
N MET A 170 -0.82 -6.93 -29.27
CA MET A 170 -0.67 -7.21 -30.69
C MET A 170 -1.46 -6.17 -31.48
N PRO A 171 -0.91 -5.52 -32.50
CA PRO A 171 -1.73 -4.73 -33.43
C PRO A 171 -2.84 -5.61 -33.99
N SER A 172 -4.10 -5.17 -33.93
CA SER A 172 -5.25 -5.92 -34.43
C SER A 172 -5.71 -5.46 -35.80
N ASN A 173 -5.11 -4.40 -36.34
CA ASN A 173 -5.39 -3.88 -37.68
C ASN A 173 -4.12 -3.35 -38.38
N ILE A 174 -4.20 -3.17 -39.70
CA ILE A 174 -3.08 -2.72 -40.55
C ILE A 174 -2.73 -1.25 -40.30
N SER A 175 -3.73 -0.42 -39.94
CA SER A 175 -3.52 0.99 -39.63
C SER A 175 -2.75 1.23 -38.33
N GLY A 176 -2.58 0.20 -37.49
CA GLY A 176 -1.95 0.31 -36.17
C GLY A 176 -2.75 1.18 -35.20
N THR A 177 -4.02 1.44 -35.48
CA THR A 177 -4.92 2.22 -34.61
C THR A 177 -5.62 1.35 -33.57
N GLU A 178 -5.54 0.03 -33.71
CA GLU A 178 -6.11 -0.91 -32.76
C GLU A 178 -5.08 -1.91 -32.28
N PHE A 179 -5.21 -2.33 -31.03
CA PHE A 179 -4.41 -3.43 -30.48
C PHE A 179 -5.26 -4.38 -29.63
N GLU A 180 -4.84 -5.62 -29.53
CA GLU A 180 -5.43 -6.61 -28.65
C GLU A 180 -4.55 -6.79 -27.41
N TYR A 181 -5.16 -6.67 -26.22
CA TYR A 181 -4.53 -6.97 -24.94
C TYR A 181 -5.47 -7.79 -24.06
N GLY A 182 -5.05 -9.02 -23.74
CA GLY A 182 -5.82 -9.93 -22.89
C GLY A 182 -7.16 -10.37 -23.51
N GLY A 183 -7.22 -10.53 -24.83
CA GLY A 183 -8.44 -10.91 -25.56
C GLY A 183 -9.42 -9.76 -25.79
N VAL A 184 -9.10 -8.54 -25.34
CA VAL A 184 -9.90 -7.34 -25.57
C VAL A 184 -9.21 -6.51 -26.65
N ARG A 185 -9.99 -6.03 -27.62
CA ARG A 185 -9.52 -5.11 -28.66
C ARG A 185 -9.69 -3.67 -28.17
N TRP A 186 -8.68 -2.84 -28.42
CA TRP A 186 -8.57 -1.46 -27.95
C TRP A 186 -8.36 -0.55 -29.15
N ASP A 187 -9.15 0.51 -29.26
CA ASP A 187 -8.93 1.59 -30.23
C ASP A 187 -8.08 2.72 -29.59
N LEU A 188 -6.98 3.10 -30.24
CA LEU A 188 -6.06 4.11 -29.77
C LEU A 188 -6.68 5.52 -29.74
N ASN A 189 -7.60 5.84 -30.64
CA ASN A 189 -8.31 7.11 -30.63
C ASN A 189 -9.30 7.18 -29.47
N GLU A 190 -9.97 6.09 -29.13
CA GLU A 190 -10.83 6.01 -27.95
C GLU A 190 -10.03 6.15 -26.66
N LEU A 191 -8.91 5.44 -26.55
CA LEU A 191 -7.97 5.62 -25.44
C LEU A 191 -7.47 7.06 -25.33
N LYS A 192 -7.09 7.68 -26.46
CA LYS A 192 -6.65 9.07 -26.48
C LYS A 192 -7.76 10.02 -26.04
N LYS A 193 -9.00 9.83 -26.51
CA LYS A 193 -10.17 10.60 -26.08
C LYS A 193 -10.41 10.44 -24.58
N TYR A 194 -10.34 9.21 -24.08
CA TYR A 194 -10.49 8.89 -22.67
C TYR A 194 -9.44 9.61 -21.82
N PHE A 195 -8.15 9.45 -22.14
CA PHE A 195 -7.06 10.11 -21.42
C PHE A 195 -7.14 11.64 -21.49
N THR A 196 -7.56 12.19 -22.63
CA THR A 196 -7.77 13.65 -22.76
C THR A 196 -8.94 14.13 -21.92
N SER A 197 -9.94 13.29 -21.66
CA SER A 197 -11.10 13.62 -20.82
C SER A 197 -10.83 13.47 -19.31
N LEU A 198 -9.83 12.69 -18.90
CA LEU A 198 -9.54 12.41 -17.49
C LEU A 198 -9.40 13.66 -16.59
N PRO A 199 -8.68 14.72 -16.98
CA PRO A 199 -8.58 15.92 -16.14
C PRO A 199 -9.96 16.57 -15.90
N LYS A 200 -10.82 16.59 -16.92
CA LYS A 200 -12.18 17.11 -16.80
C LYS A 200 -13.01 16.23 -15.87
N THR A 201 -12.98 14.91 -16.08
CA THR A 201 -13.67 13.94 -15.20
C THR A 201 -13.24 14.10 -13.74
N CYS A 202 -11.94 14.25 -13.47
CA CYS A 202 -11.44 14.51 -12.12
C CYS A 202 -11.98 15.83 -11.55
N GLY A 203 -12.01 16.90 -12.36
CA GLY A 203 -12.59 18.17 -11.98
C GLY A 203 -14.09 18.07 -11.64
N ASP A 204 -14.86 17.37 -12.47
CA ASP A 204 -16.30 17.15 -12.28
C ASP A 204 -16.57 16.32 -11.00
N MET A 205 -15.76 15.28 -10.74
CA MET A 205 -15.84 14.49 -9.51
C MET A 205 -15.52 15.32 -8.26
N ILE A 206 -14.49 16.18 -8.32
CA ILE A 206 -14.16 17.10 -7.23
C ILE A 206 -15.31 18.09 -7.02
N ALA A 207 -15.81 18.74 -8.07
CA ALA A 207 -16.91 19.69 -7.98
C ALA A 207 -18.15 19.04 -7.36
N SER A 208 -18.51 17.83 -7.80
CA SER A 208 -19.62 17.06 -7.24
C SER A 208 -19.41 16.72 -5.77
N LEU A 209 -18.21 16.25 -5.38
CA LEU A 209 -17.89 15.93 -3.98
C LEU A 209 -17.95 17.17 -3.08
N MET A 210 -17.61 18.33 -3.63
CA MET A 210 -17.65 19.62 -2.93
C MET A 210 -19.02 20.29 -3.00
N ALA A 211 -20.08 19.58 -3.40
CA ALA A 211 -21.45 20.09 -3.57
C ALA A 211 -21.53 21.35 -4.44
N ASN A 212 -20.68 21.43 -5.47
CA ASN A 212 -20.55 22.57 -6.39
C ASN A 212 -20.24 23.91 -5.71
N VAL A 213 -19.60 23.89 -4.53
CA VAL A 213 -19.04 25.09 -3.91
C VAL A 213 -18.03 25.71 -4.88
N GLU A 214 -18.26 26.98 -5.27
CA GLU A 214 -17.29 27.72 -6.07
C GLU A 214 -15.94 27.80 -5.33
N CYS A 215 -14.90 27.31 -5.99
CA CYS A 215 -13.53 27.23 -5.46
C CYS A 215 -12.52 27.98 -6.35
N ASP A 216 -12.98 28.82 -7.28
CA ASP A 216 -12.10 29.46 -8.26
C ASP A 216 -11.05 30.38 -7.63
N ASP A 217 -11.46 31.19 -6.66
CA ASP A 217 -10.54 32.03 -5.88
C ASP A 217 -9.66 31.22 -4.91
N ILE A 218 -10.05 29.99 -4.61
CA ILE A 218 -9.31 29.07 -3.74
C ILE A 218 -8.16 28.45 -4.52
N TRP A 219 -8.36 28.17 -5.81
CA TRP A 219 -7.28 27.72 -6.71
C TRP A 219 -6.13 28.70 -6.69
N ASP A 220 -6.43 29.96 -6.96
CA ASP A 220 -5.42 31.02 -6.99
C ASP A 220 -4.70 31.13 -5.64
N LYS A 221 -5.42 31.01 -4.51
CA LYS A 221 -4.80 31.01 -3.17
C LYS A 221 -3.91 29.80 -2.89
N ILE A 222 -4.31 28.59 -3.31
CA ILE A 222 -3.47 27.38 -3.14
C ILE A 222 -2.21 27.50 -3.99
N ILE A 223 -2.32 28.02 -5.21
CA ILE A 223 -1.23 28.00 -6.19
C ILE A 223 -0.29 29.19 -6.03
N LEU A 224 -0.84 30.37 -5.72
CA LEU A 224 -0.11 31.63 -5.52
C LEU A 224 0.26 31.87 -4.06
N GLY A 225 -0.25 31.07 -3.12
CA GLY A 225 0.03 31.26 -1.69
C GLY A 225 -0.44 32.62 -1.15
N PRO A 226 -0.21 32.91 0.14
CA PRO A 226 -0.62 34.16 0.76
C PRO A 226 0.18 35.38 0.25
N SER A 227 1.38 35.20 -0.29
CA SER A 227 2.23 36.27 -0.84
C SER A 227 1.96 36.58 -2.31
N GLY A 228 1.17 35.77 -3.01
CA GLY A 228 1.01 35.85 -4.47
C GLY A 228 2.16 35.22 -5.28
N GLU A 229 3.22 34.74 -4.61
CA GLU A 229 4.42 34.17 -5.24
C GLU A 229 4.36 32.65 -5.46
N GLY A 230 3.41 31.99 -4.82
CA GLY A 230 3.16 30.56 -4.91
C GLY A 230 3.48 29.78 -3.66
N LEU A 231 3.21 28.47 -3.72
CA LEU A 231 3.74 27.52 -2.75
C LEU A 231 5.26 27.53 -2.81
N ARG A 232 5.90 27.92 -1.71
CA ARG A 232 7.35 27.99 -1.59
C ARG A 232 7.90 26.69 -1.01
N GLU A 233 8.54 25.91 -1.86
CA GLU A 233 9.28 24.72 -1.46
C GLU A 233 10.64 25.10 -0.88
N ASP A 234 10.98 24.53 0.28
CA ASP A 234 12.34 24.52 0.80
C ASP A 234 12.99 23.17 0.46
N VAL A 235 13.71 23.14 -0.65
CA VAL A 235 14.39 21.93 -1.15
C VAL A 235 15.50 21.47 -0.19
N GLY A 236 16.06 22.38 0.62
CA GLY A 236 17.09 22.06 1.61
C GLY A 236 16.54 21.47 2.91
N LYS A 237 15.23 21.54 3.12
CA LYS A 237 14.58 21.00 4.31
C LYS A 237 14.22 19.53 4.08
N GLU A 238 14.92 18.67 4.82
CA GLU A 238 14.78 17.21 4.80
C GLU A 238 14.26 16.65 6.15
N SER A 239 13.52 17.46 6.90
CA SER A 239 13.01 17.05 8.21
C SER A 239 11.78 16.15 8.07
N LYS A 240 11.72 15.04 8.82
CA LYS A 240 10.56 14.13 8.87
C LYS A 240 9.25 14.91 9.03
N GLY A 241 8.29 14.61 8.16
CA GLY A 241 6.96 15.22 8.11
C GLY A 241 6.90 16.51 7.29
N TYR A 242 8.01 17.02 6.78
CA TYR A 242 8.00 18.23 5.97
C TYR A 242 7.32 18.00 4.61
N SER A 243 6.42 18.91 4.26
CA SER A 243 5.80 19.02 2.94
C SER A 243 5.42 20.46 2.67
N VAL A 244 5.63 20.93 1.46
CA VAL A 244 5.20 22.26 1.01
C VAL A 244 3.71 22.50 1.21
N PHE A 245 2.89 21.45 1.11
CA PHE A 245 1.43 21.53 1.28
C PHE A 245 0.98 21.59 2.75
N SER A 246 1.90 21.37 3.69
CA SER A 246 1.65 21.44 5.13
C SER A 246 2.49 22.51 5.84
N ASP A 247 3.39 23.18 5.12
CA ASP A 247 4.22 24.24 5.70
C ASP A 247 3.33 25.43 6.10
N PRO A 248 3.35 25.85 7.38
CA PRO A 248 2.59 27.00 7.85
C PRO A 248 2.84 28.29 7.04
N ASN A 249 4.05 28.47 6.50
CA ASN A 249 4.40 29.66 5.72
C ASN A 249 3.64 29.75 4.40
N ASN A 250 3.12 28.63 3.89
CA ASN A 250 2.38 28.58 2.64
C ASN A 250 0.87 28.86 2.82
N GLY A 251 0.39 29.12 4.03
CA GLY A 251 -1.00 29.56 4.26
C GLY A 251 -2.08 28.54 3.87
N VAL A 252 -1.72 27.27 3.60
CA VAL A 252 -2.68 26.20 3.24
C VAL A 252 -3.72 26.02 4.36
N LYS A 253 -3.35 26.34 5.60
CA LYS A 253 -4.26 26.35 6.75
C LYS A 253 -5.39 27.40 6.63
N ASP A 254 -5.28 28.45 5.83
CA ASP A 254 -6.41 29.37 5.67
C ASP A 254 -7.34 28.93 4.55
N VAL A 255 -6.78 28.20 3.57
CA VAL A 255 -7.49 27.59 2.45
C VAL A 255 -8.49 26.54 2.95
N TRP A 256 -8.03 25.51 3.69
CA TRP A 256 -8.95 24.45 4.17
C TRP A 256 -10.08 25.00 5.04
N ILE A 257 -9.82 25.96 5.94
CA ILE A 257 -10.86 26.60 6.77
C ILE A 257 -11.88 27.32 5.89
N THR A 258 -11.42 28.03 4.85
CA THR A 258 -12.30 28.74 3.92
C THR A 258 -13.20 27.76 3.17
N VAL A 259 -12.63 26.67 2.65
CA VAL A 259 -13.40 25.64 1.95
C VAL A 259 -14.42 25.00 2.87
N LEU A 260 -14.02 24.59 4.08
CA LEU A 260 -14.91 23.97 5.06
C LEU A 260 -16.09 24.89 5.42
N ARG A 261 -15.83 26.18 5.66
CA ARG A 261 -16.89 27.17 5.90
C ARG A 261 -17.86 27.27 4.74
N ARG A 262 -17.37 27.26 3.50
CA ARG A 262 -18.23 27.31 2.32
C ARG A 262 -19.07 26.04 2.17
N MET A 263 -18.48 24.87 2.40
CA MET A 263 -19.22 23.60 2.42
C MET A 263 -20.31 23.59 3.49
N ILE A 264 -20.01 24.10 4.69
CA ILE A 264 -21.00 24.24 5.78
C ILE A 264 -22.13 25.17 5.35
N ASN A 265 -21.80 26.34 4.80
CA ASN A 265 -22.80 27.33 4.36
C ASN A 265 -23.63 26.86 3.16
N ALA A 266 -23.07 26.03 2.28
CA ALA A 266 -23.76 25.41 1.15
C ALA A 266 -24.65 24.23 1.58
N GLY A 267 -24.63 23.87 2.87
CA GLY A 267 -25.41 22.76 3.41
C GLY A 267 -24.86 21.37 3.11
N ALA A 268 -23.67 21.26 2.51
CA ALA A 268 -23.03 19.97 2.22
C ALA A 268 -22.77 19.15 3.49
N PHE A 269 -22.57 19.82 4.63
CA PHE A 269 -22.38 19.18 5.93
C PHE A 269 -23.68 18.69 6.59
N HIS A 270 -24.86 19.12 6.13
CA HIS A 270 -26.13 18.63 6.69
C HIS A 270 -26.31 17.13 6.46
N GLU A 271 -25.82 16.60 5.32
CA GLU A 271 -25.88 15.17 5.05
C GLU A 271 -24.92 14.35 5.94
N TRP A 272 -23.90 14.99 6.51
CA TRP A 272 -22.89 14.33 7.36
C TRP A 272 -23.28 14.35 8.84
N LEU A 273 -24.39 14.99 9.21
CA LEU A 273 -24.86 15.12 10.57
C LEU A 273 -26.27 14.56 10.68
N ASN A 274 -26.48 13.57 11.54
CA ASN A 274 -27.79 12.95 11.74
C ASN A 274 -28.69 13.80 12.63
N ASP A 275 -28.15 14.38 13.71
CA ASP A 275 -28.85 15.31 14.64
C ASP A 275 -27.86 15.87 15.69
N LEU A 276 -28.30 16.85 16.48
CA LEU A 276 -27.64 17.27 17.72
C LEU A 276 -28.17 16.43 18.89
N GLU A 277 -27.34 15.61 19.51
CA GLU A 277 -27.72 14.92 20.74
C GLU A 277 -27.64 15.91 21.91
N SER A 278 -28.80 16.36 22.41
CA SER A 278 -28.92 17.23 23.58
C SER A 278 -29.11 16.40 24.86
N GLN A 279 -28.17 15.53 25.21
CA GLN A 279 -28.29 14.79 26.47
C GLN A 279 -27.75 15.55 27.70
N ASP A 280 -26.80 16.48 27.55
CA ASP A 280 -26.14 17.14 28.70
C ASP A 280 -25.98 18.67 28.57
N GLY A 281 -26.73 19.34 27.69
CA GLY A 281 -26.58 20.79 27.45
C GLY A 281 -25.31 21.19 26.66
N GLU A 282 -24.33 20.30 26.56
CA GLU A 282 -23.24 20.35 25.57
C GLU A 282 -23.65 19.52 24.35
N GLY A 283 -24.26 20.17 23.35
CA GLY A 283 -24.70 19.50 22.13
C GLY A 283 -23.54 18.77 21.45
N LYS A 284 -23.59 17.44 21.39
CA LYS A 284 -22.64 16.63 20.63
C LYS A 284 -23.20 16.40 19.23
N PHE A 285 -22.39 16.73 18.23
CA PHE A 285 -22.71 16.43 16.82
C PHE A 285 -22.70 14.91 16.60
N LEU A 286 -23.83 14.36 16.16
CA LEU A 286 -23.90 12.97 15.72
C LEU A 286 -23.54 12.90 14.24
N TRP A 287 -22.41 12.28 13.93
CA TRP A 287 -21.98 12.06 12.56
C TRP A 287 -22.83 10.99 11.87
N ASN A 288 -23.29 11.29 10.67
CA ASN A 288 -23.82 10.30 9.73
C ASN A 288 -22.66 9.50 9.14
N THR A 289 -22.38 8.34 9.74
CA THR A 289 -21.27 7.48 9.32
C THR A 289 -21.41 7.00 7.89
N SER A 290 -22.64 6.82 7.37
CA SER A 290 -22.86 6.40 5.98
C SER A 290 -22.37 7.47 5.01
N SER A 291 -22.80 8.72 5.18
CA SER A 291 -22.36 9.83 4.34
C SER A 291 -20.86 10.08 4.45
N CYS A 292 -20.29 9.91 5.64
CA CYS A 292 -18.84 10.01 5.84
C CYS A 292 -18.08 8.90 5.08
N GLU A 293 -18.60 7.68 5.06
CA GLU A 293 -18.03 6.57 4.29
C GLU A 293 -18.14 6.83 2.79
N ASP A 294 -19.26 7.36 2.32
CA ASP A 294 -19.47 7.72 0.91
C ASP A 294 -18.53 8.83 0.46
N PHE A 295 -18.26 9.82 1.31
CA PHE A 295 -17.22 10.81 1.06
C PHE A 295 -15.83 10.17 0.89
N VAL A 296 -15.47 9.25 1.79
CA VAL A 296 -14.16 8.57 1.72
C VAL A 296 -14.06 7.72 0.45
N LYS A 297 -15.13 7.01 0.06
CA LYS A 297 -15.20 6.26 -1.21
C LYS A 297 -15.05 7.19 -2.42
N ALA A 298 -15.69 8.35 -2.41
CA ALA A 298 -15.57 9.34 -3.47
C ALA A 298 -14.15 9.92 -3.53
N ALA A 299 -13.51 10.20 -2.39
CA ALA A 299 -12.12 10.63 -2.32
C ALA A 299 -11.16 9.56 -2.89
N ASP A 300 -11.39 8.27 -2.58
CA ASP A 300 -10.62 7.17 -3.17
C ASP A 300 -10.83 7.06 -4.69
N ALA A 301 -12.05 7.27 -5.18
CA ALA A 301 -12.34 7.29 -6.62
C ALA A 301 -11.61 8.46 -7.32
N ILE A 302 -11.62 9.65 -6.72
CA ILE A 302 -10.86 10.81 -7.21
C ILE A 302 -9.36 10.49 -7.21
N CYS A 303 -8.84 9.87 -6.14
CA CYS A 303 -7.44 9.46 -6.05
C CYS A 303 -7.04 8.54 -7.20
N ARG A 304 -7.88 7.55 -7.56
CA ARG A 304 -7.66 6.64 -8.69
C ARG A 304 -7.64 7.38 -10.03
N ALA A 305 -8.63 8.22 -10.28
CA ALA A 305 -8.76 8.98 -11.52
C ALA A 305 -7.57 9.94 -11.69
N LEU A 306 -7.19 10.64 -10.61
CA LEU A 306 -6.08 11.58 -10.59
C LEU A 306 -4.73 10.87 -10.74
N HIS A 307 -4.55 9.70 -10.14
CA HIS A 307 -3.37 8.86 -10.32
C HIS A 307 -3.19 8.50 -11.79
N LEU A 308 -4.25 8.04 -12.46
CA LEU A 308 -4.20 7.71 -13.88
C LEU A 308 -3.95 8.97 -14.75
N ALA A 309 -4.65 10.06 -14.49
CA ALA A 309 -4.48 11.33 -15.21
C ALA A 309 -3.05 11.86 -15.08
N THR A 310 -2.44 11.72 -13.89
CA THR A 310 -1.06 12.11 -13.64
C THR A 310 -0.08 11.18 -14.35
N PHE A 311 -0.28 9.87 -14.24
CA PHE A 311 0.57 8.85 -14.86
C PHE A 311 0.68 9.04 -16.38
N GLU A 312 -0.45 9.28 -17.04
CA GLU A 312 -0.53 9.49 -18.49
C GLU A 312 -0.02 10.86 -18.94
N SER A 313 -0.02 11.85 -18.04
CA SER A 313 0.49 13.19 -18.37
C SER A 313 2.00 13.25 -18.51
N PHE A 314 2.72 12.21 -18.06
CA PHE A 314 4.16 12.15 -18.19
C PHE A 314 4.60 11.83 -19.61
N SER A 315 5.59 12.56 -20.11
CA SER A 315 6.21 12.30 -21.43
C SER A 315 6.80 10.89 -21.56
N THR A 316 7.21 10.29 -20.44
CA THR A 316 7.59 8.89 -20.35
C THR A 316 6.88 8.29 -19.14
N PRO A 317 6.04 7.26 -19.26
CA PRO A 317 5.36 6.72 -18.10
C PRO A 317 6.37 6.10 -17.12
N PRO A 318 6.28 6.37 -15.81
CA PRO A 318 7.07 5.67 -14.80
C PRO A 318 6.61 4.22 -14.68
N ARG A 319 7.33 3.41 -13.89
CA ARG A 319 6.74 2.14 -13.47
C ARG A 319 5.60 2.40 -12.52
N ALA A 320 4.54 1.61 -12.64
CA ALA A 320 3.38 1.69 -11.77
C ALA A 320 3.79 1.57 -10.30
N GLU A 321 4.74 0.69 -9.96
CA GLU A 321 5.20 0.49 -8.57
C GLU A 321 6.01 1.69 -8.04
N GLU A 322 6.83 2.31 -8.88
CA GLU A 322 7.62 3.50 -8.52
C GLU A 322 6.70 4.70 -8.29
N PHE A 323 5.66 4.81 -9.12
CA PHE A 323 4.70 5.90 -9.02
C PHE A 323 3.74 5.70 -7.84
N ALA A 324 3.23 4.49 -7.62
CA ALA A 324 2.35 4.16 -6.49
C ALA A 324 2.94 4.54 -5.12
N ALA A 325 4.26 4.40 -4.96
CA ALA A 325 4.98 4.70 -3.73
C ALA A 325 5.37 6.18 -3.57
N THR A 326 4.76 7.10 -4.33
CA THR A 326 5.04 8.54 -4.27
C THR A 326 4.70 9.11 -2.89
N LEU A 327 5.66 9.78 -2.26
CA LEU A 327 5.54 10.47 -0.99
C LEU A 327 5.22 11.96 -1.17
N ILE A 328 4.32 12.49 -0.33
CA ILE A 328 4.01 13.93 -0.24
C ILE A 328 4.87 14.66 0.79
N CYS A 329 5.44 13.93 1.75
CA CYS A 329 6.26 14.48 2.83
C CYS A 329 7.47 13.59 3.11
N ASP A 330 8.49 14.15 3.73
CA ASP A 330 9.69 13.39 4.10
C ASP A 330 9.36 12.38 5.21
N THR A 331 9.81 11.15 5.05
CA THR A 331 9.74 10.12 6.09
C THR A 331 11.10 9.99 6.80
N SER A 332 11.21 9.10 7.78
CA SER A 332 12.51 8.84 8.45
C SER A 332 13.55 8.20 7.52
N ASP A 333 13.10 7.55 6.45
CA ASP A 333 13.92 6.72 5.58
C ASP A 333 13.98 7.25 4.13
N ARG A 334 13.10 8.17 3.73
CA ARG A 334 13.00 8.66 2.36
C ARG A 334 12.59 10.13 2.31
N GLY A 335 13.16 10.86 1.35
CA GLY A 335 12.68 12.19 1.00
C GLY A 335 11.38 12.11 0.20
N ARG A 336 10.57 13.16 0.29
CA ARG A 336 9.33 13.35 -0.49
C ARG A 336 9.61 13.27 -1.99
N ASN A 337 8.66 12.70 -2.72
CA ASN A 337 8.72 12.61 -4.17
C ASN A 337 8.06 13.83 -4.83
N LEU A 338 7.01 14.39 -4.21
CA LEU A 338 6.32 15.55 -4.75
C LEU A 338 6.93 16.84 -4.23
N GLN A 339 7.34 17.72 -5.16
CA GLN A 339 7.93 19.02 -4.85
C GLN A 339 7.33 20.15 -5.70
N MET A 340 7.39 21.38 -5.21
CA MET A 340 6.94 22.60 -5.91
C MET A 340 8.12 23.53 -6.23
N ILE A 341 8.72 23.40 -7.41
CA ILE A 341 9.90 24.20 -7.80
C ILE A 341 9.45 25.31 -8.74
N ASN A 342 9.60 26.59 -8.35
CA ASN A 342 9.19 27.75 -9.17
C ASN A 342 7.73 27.64 -9.67
N ASN A 343 6.80 27.24 -8.79
CA ASN A 343 5.38 27.00 -9.12
C ASN A 343 5.14 25.87 -10.16
N ILE A 344 6.14 24.99 -10.34
CA ILE A 344 6.05 23.78 -11.15
C ILE A 344 6.00 22.56 -10.23
N MET A 345 4.90 21.81 -10.31
CA MET A 345 4.76 20.56 -9.59
C MET A 345 5.63 19.48 -10.24
N THR A 346 6.63 19.04 -9.47
CA THR A 346 7.68 18.12 -9.92
C THR A 346 7.62 16.84 -9.10
N TYR A 347 7.53 15.71 -9.79
CA TYR A 347 7.62 14.36 -9.23
C TYR A 347 9.05 13.85 -9.40
N ILE A 348 9.76 13.69 -8.29
CA ILE A 348 11.10 13.11 -8.22
C ILE A 348 10.95 11.63 -7.90
N LEU A 349 10.91 10.80 -8.94
CA LEU A 349 10.78 9.36 -8.80
C LEU A 349 12.16 8.72 -8.74
N ARG A 350 12.39 7.88 -7.74
CA ARG A 350 13.69 7.25 -7.50
C ARG A 350 13.65 5.82 -8.02
N TYR A 351 14.49 5.55 -9.02
CA TYR A 351 14.47 4.30 -9.77
C TYR A 351 15.43 3.25 -9.18
N CYS A 352 14.94 2.04 -8.90
CA CYS A 352 15.69 1.01 -8.15
C CYS A 352 16.04 -0.25 -8.96
N LYS A 353 16.70 -0.11 -10.14
CA LYS A 353 17.43 -1.27 -10.73
C LYS A 353 18.95 -1.19 -10.60
N THR A 354 19.48 0.01 -10.41
CA THR A 354 20.93 0.25 -10.38
C THR A 354 21.45 0.46 -8.97
N THR A 355 20.61 0.83 -7.99
CA THR A 355 21.02 1.06 -6.59
C THR A 355 21.78 -0.13 -6.01
N ALA A 356 21.35 -1.36 -6.32
CA ALA A 356 22.06 -2.57 -5.87
C ALA A 356 23.48 -2.73 -6.45
N LYS A 357 23.80 -2.03 -7.54
CA LYS A 357 25.13 -2.02 -8.19
C LYS A 357 25.92 -0.75 -7.87
N THR A 358 25.27 0.41 -7.83
CA THR A 358 25.92 1.72 -7.71
C THR A 358 25.91 2.27 -6.28
N GLY A 359 25.04 1.77 -5.41
CA GLY A 359 24.77 2.37 -4.09
C GLY A 359 23.96 3.67 -4.14
N TYR A 360 23.70 4.20 -5.34
CA TYR A 360 23.00 5.47 -5.55
C TYR A 360 21.68 5.28 -6.30
N GLU A 361 20.64 5.95 -5.82
CA GLU A 361 19.36 6.08 -6.53
C GLU A 361 19.47 7.20 -7.56
N ASN A 362 19.14 6.91 -8.82
CA ASN A 362 19.08 7.95 -9.85
C ASN A 362 17.68 8.58 -9.81
N PRO A 363 17.55 9.86 -9.40
CA PRO A 363 16.26 10.54 -9.45
C PRO A 363 15.88 10.80 -10.91
N THR A 364 14.60 10.60 -11.22
CA THR A 364 13.98 10.99 -12.48
C THR A 364 12.93 12.04 -12.17
N CYS A 365 13.13 13.25 -12.68
CA CYS A 365 12.21 14.36 -12.49
C CYS A 365 11.14 14.34 -13.58
N ARG A 366 9.89 14.50 -13.17
CA ARG A 366 8.75 14.56 -14.07
C ARG A 366 7.89 15.75 -13.71
N VAL A 367 7.41 16.46 -14.72
CA VAL A 367 6.53 17.62 -14.55
C VAL A 367 5.17 17.28 -15.09
N VAL A 368 4.12 17.82 -14.47
CA VAL A 368 2.74 17.63 -14.87
C VAL A 368 2.15 18.91 -15.47
N PRO A 369 1.15 18.81 -16.36
CA PRO A 369 0.42 19.97 -16.85
C PRO A 369 -0.25 20.76 -15.72
N THR A 370 -0.43 22.07 -15.92
CA THR A 370 -1.05 22.99 -14.96
C THR A 370 -2.40 22.50 -14.44
N THR A 371 -3.26 21.94 -15.30
CA THR A 371 -4.55 21.38 -14.89
C THR A 371 -4.39 20.24 -13.88
N ILE A 372 -3.48 19.30 -14.13
CA ILE A 372 -3.20 18.19 -13.21
C ILE A 372 -2.56 18.69 -11.92
N LYS A 373 -1.64 19.66 -12.01
CA LYS A 373 -1.05 20.33 -10.85
C LYS A 373 -2.14 20.86 -9.94
N HIS A 374 -3.13 21.57 -10.49
CA HIS A 374 -4.20 22.18 -9.70
C HIS A 374 -5.01 21.07 -9.04
N LEU A 375 -5.60 20.16 -9.80
CA LEU A 375 -6.41 19.06 -9.28
C LEU A 375 -5.68 18.27 -8.17
N THR A 376 -4.38 18.00 -8.35
CA THR A 376 -3.55 17.34 -7.35
C THR A 376 -3.35 18.18 -6.08
N ALA A 377 -3.02 19.46 -6.23
CA ALA A 377 -2.83 20.36 -5.09
C ALA A 377 -4.10 20.46 -4.23
N PHE A 378 -5.28 20.58 -4.84
CA PHE A 378 -6.54 20.63 -4.09
C PHE A 378 -6.92 19.31 -3.46
N PHE A 379 -6.70 18.19 -4.17
CA PHE A 379 -6.88 16.88 -3.56
C PHE A 379 -6.02 16.74 -2.29
N ILE A 380 -4.74 17.12 -2.34
CA ILE A 380 -3.82 17.06 -1.19
C ILE A 380 -4.19 18.04 -0.08
N CYS A 381 -4.56 19.29 -0.42
CA CYS A 381 -4.75 20.36 0.56
C CYS A 381 -6.15 20.37 1.20
N VAL A 382 -7.16 19.81 0.51
CA VAL A 382 -8.57 19.96 0.89
C VAL A 382 -9.22 18.60 1.12
N ILE A 383 -9.37 17.80 0.06
CA ILE A 383 -10.14 16.55 0.11
C ILE A 383 -9.48 15.53 1.03
N ARG A 384 -8.17 15.36 0.88
CA ARG A 384 -7.39 14.35 1.60
C ARG A 384 -7.36 14.58 3.12
N PRO A 385 -7.15 15.80 3.66
CA PRO A 385 -7.28 16.07 5.09
C PRO A 385 -8.66 15.74 5.65
N ILE A 386 -9.73 16.06 4.90
CA ILE A 386 -11.10 15.72 5.30
C ILE A 386 -11.28 14.20 5.34
N ALA A 387 -10.86 13.49 4.29
CA ALA A 387 -10.93 12.03 4.23
C ALA A 387 -10.15 11.36 5.37
N TRP A 388 -8.95 11.89 5.69
CA TRP A 388 -8.15 11.43 6.83
C TRP A 388 -8.87 11.66 8.17
N PHE A 389 -9.45 12.85 8.38
CA PHE A 389 -10.19 13.18 9.59
C PHE A 389 -11.40 12.26 9.77
N LEU A 390 -12.25 12.14 8.74
CA LEU A 390 -13.43 11.28 8.76
C LEU A 390 -13.05 9.84 9.04
N SER A 391 -12.03 9.33 8.36
CA SER A 391 -11.60 7.95 8.50
C SER A 391 -11.01 7.64 9.87
N THR A 392 -10.27 8.58 10.47
CA THR A 392 -9.57 8.39 11.75
C THR A 392 -10.48 8.65 12.95
N HIS A 393 -11.24 9.75 12.92
CA HIS A 393 -11.96 10.25 14.09
C HIS A 393 -13.45 9.90 14.09
N VAL A 394 -14.07 9.80 12.90
CA VAL A 394 -15.49 9.49 12.77
C VAL A 394 -15.70 7.99 12.57
N LEU A 395 -15.13 7.43 11.49
CA LEU A 395 -15.25 6.01 11.12
C LEU A 395 -14.34 5.10 11.96
N LYS A 396 -13.33 5.67 12.63
CA LYS A 396 -12.38 4.95 13.50
C LYS A 396 -11.74 3.73 12.82
N LEU A 397 -11.36 3.89 11.55
CA LEU A 397 -10.69 2.85 10.79
C LEU A 397 -9.32 2.52 11.39
N PRO A 398 -8.80 1.28 11.20
CA PRO A 398 -7.50 0.89 11.70
C PRO A 398 -6.39 1.85 11.27
N ARG A 399 -5.40 2.07 12.15
CA ARG A 399 -4.27 2.98 11.88
C ARG A 399 -3.48 2.60 10.63
N GLU A 400 -3.33 1.30 10.33
CA GLU A 400 -2.69 0.85 9.09
C GLU A 400 -3.38 1.38 7.82
N ASN A 401 -4.68 1.66 7.88
CA ASN A 401 -5.46 2.17 6.74
C ASN A 401 -5.39 3.70 6.63
N THR A 402 -5.12 4.42 7.72
CA THR A 402 -5.24 5.88 7.78
C THR A 402 -3.91 6.60 7.92
N GLU A 403 -2.91 6.03 8.58
CA GLU A 403 -1.59 6.66 8.73
C GLU A 403 -0.88 6.93 7.39
N PRO A 404 -0.94 6.04 6.39
CA PRO A 404 -0.33 6.31 5.10
C PRO A 404 -0.95 7.51 4.35
N LEU A 405 -2.17 7.96 4.69
CA LEU A 405 -2.73 9.20 4.15
C LEU A 405 -1.89 10.43 4.51
N LYS A 406 -1.09 10.40 5.58
CA LYS A 406 -0.22 11.53 5.94
C LYS A 406 1.03 11.63 5.06
N THR A 407 1.40 10.55 4.39
CA THR A 407 2.73 10.39 3.78
C THR A 407 2.71 10.00 2.30
N HIS A 408 1.77 9.16 1.86
CA HIS A 408 1.80 8.54 0.53
C HIS A 408 0.69 9.04 -0.39
N LEU A 409 1.03 9.73 -1.48
CA LEU A 409 0.06 10.38 -2.36
C LEU A 409 -1.05 9.44 -2.87
N TRP A 410 -0.70 8.24 -3.32
CA TRP A 410 -1.63 7.31 -3.98
C TRP A 410 -2.10 6.17 -3.07
N TRP A 411 -2.57 6.57 -1.89
CA TRP A 411 -3.14 5.66 -0.91
C TRP A 411 -4.67 5.63 -1.01
N LEU A 412 -5.23 4.43 -0.92
CA LEU A 412 -6.67 4.20 -0.89
C LEU A 412 -7.07 3.82 0.52
N VAL A 413 -7.97 4.59 1.13
CA VAL A 413 -8.39 4.39 2.51
C VAL A 413 -9.26 3.16 2.66
N LEU A 414 -10.13 2.95 1.69
CA LEU A 414 -10.99 1.80 1.52
C LEU A 414 -10.54 1.11 0.22
N PRO A 415 -9.48 0.29 0.30
CA PRO A 415 -9.40 -0.79 1.30
C PRO A 415 -8.16 -0.77 2.22
N GLY A 416 -7.43 0.34 2.33
CA GLY A 416 -6.24 0.44 3.19
C GLY A 416 -4.99 -0.09 2.52
N ARG A 417 -4.72 0.36 1.28
CA ARG A 417 -3.53 -0.06 0.52
C ARG A 417 -3.12 0.95 -0.54
N TYR A 418 -1.93 0.76 -1.09
CA TYR A 418 -1.49 1.46 -2.29
C TYR A 418 -2.35 1.10 -3.50
N LEU A 419 -2.56 2.10 -4.36
CA LEU A 419 -2.85 1.89 -5.77
C LEU A 419 -1.74 1.05 -6.39
N ASN A 420 -2.08 -0.07 -7.03
CA ASN A 420 -1.11 -0.91 -7.72
C ASN A 420 -1.37 -0.94 -9.24
N ALA A 421 -0.51 -1.63 -9.97
CA ALA A 421 -0.64 -1.76 -11.43
C ALA A 421 -1.96 -2.44 -11.86
N ASP A 422 -2.47 -3.36 -11.04
CA ASP A 422 -3.72 -4.06 -11.31
C ASP A 422 -4.93 -3.14 -11.12
N ASP A 423 -4.89 -2.20 -10.17
CA ASP A 423 -5.91 -1.16 -10.03
C ASP A 423 -5.97 -0.27 -11.26
N LEU A 424 -4.82 0.23 -11.72
CA LEU A 424 -4.72 1.04 -12.93
C LEU A 424 -5.33 0.31 -14.13
N THR A 425 -4.92 -0.95 -14.32
CA THR A 425 -5.47 -1.80 -15.38
C THR A 425 -6.98 -2.00 -15.24
N THR A 426 -7.47 -2.14 -14.01
CA THR A 426 -8.90 -2.32 -13.72
C THR A 426 -9.70 -1.06 -14.02
N GLU A 427 -9.22 0.11 -13.59
CA GLU A 427 -9.89 1.39 -13.86
C GLU A 427 -9.93 1.69 -15.36
N MET A 428 -8.84 1.45 -16.07
CA MET A 428 -8.82 1.57 -17.54
C MET A 428 -9.85 0.64 -18.21
N ARG A 429 -10.06 -0.58 -17.67
CA ARG A 429 -11.03 -1.53 -18.21
C ARG A 429 -12.49 -1.13 -17.94
N LYS A 430 -12.80 -0.63 -16.73
CA LYS A 430 -14.17 -0.25 -16.35
C LYS A 430 -14.73 0.81 -17.31
N GLU A 431 -13.95 1.86 -17.53
CA GLU A 431 -14.35 3.00 -18.36
C GLU A 431 -14.57 2.65 -19.83
N ILE A 432 -13.90 1.59 -20.31
CA ILE A 432 -14.06 1.10 -21.69
C ILE A 432 -15.20 0.10 -21.79
N SER A 433 -15.42 -0.73 -20.76
CA SER A 433 -16.52 -1.71 -20.76
C SER A 433 -17.90 -1.06 -20.58
N CYS A 434 -17.95 0.17 -20.07
CA CYS A 434 -19.18 0.96 -19.93
C CYS A 434 -19.55 1.74 -21.21
N ARG A 435 -18.75 1.63 -22.27
CA ARG A 435 -18.99 2.23 -23.59
C ARG A 435 -19.17 1.13 -24.62
#